data_AF-A0A328SMF1-F1
#
_entry.id   AF-A0A328SMF1-F1
#
_cell.length_a   1.000
_cell.length_b   1.000
_cell.length_c   1.000
_cell.angle_alpha   90.00
_cell.angle_beta   90.00
_cell.angle_gamma   90.00
#
_symmetry.space_group_name_H-M   'P 1'
#
loop_
_entity.id
_entity.type
_entity.pdbx_description
1 polymer ?
#
loop_
_entity_poly.entity_id
_entity_poly.type
_entity_poly.pdbx_seq_one_letter_code
_entity_poly.pdbx_strand_id
1 'polypeptide(L)'
;MLDESLYNKAEKRVDQKIKFYRHLFSYVGVNFILLIVNYIYTPYEWWVLGVAFFWGIGLLFHFLRVFVIYDKFDELYRDNMIVKEMEKMRN
;
A
#
# COMPACT_ATOMS: atom_id res chain seq x y z
N MET A 1 -21.89 -15.39 12.11
CA MET A 1 -21.75 -13.91 12.20
C MET A 1 -20.32 -13.48 12.56
N LEU A 2 -19.70 -13.96 13.65
CA LEU A 2 -18.29 -13.64 13.97
C LEU A 2 -17.32 -14.09 12.86
N ASP A 3 -17.49 -15.30 12.32
CA ASP A 3 -16.64 -15.84 11.25
C ASP A 3 -16.75 -15.06 9.93
N GLU A 4 -17.95 -14.58 9.60
CA GLU A 4 -18.20 -13.82 8.38
C GLU A 4 -17.54 -12.43 8.43
N SER A 5 -17.49 -11.82 9.64
CA SER A 5 -16.78 -10.55 9.86
C SER A 5 -15.26 -10.71 9.77
N LEU A 6 -14.71 -11.82 10.31
CA LEU A 6 -13.30 -12.15 10.23
C LEU A 6 -12.89 -12.49 8.79
N TYR A 7 -13.71 -13.27 8.10
CA TYR A 7 -13.51 -13.62 6.69
C TYR A 7 -13.46 -12.36 5.81
N ASN A 8 -14.46 -11.48 5.93
CA ASN A 8 -14.50 -10.21 5.17
C ASN A 8 -13.28 -9.32 5.45
N LYS A 9 -12.76 -9.30 6.70
CA LYS A 9 -11.52 -8.58 7.03
C LYS A 9 -10.29 -9.22 6.39
N ALA A 10 -10.20 -10.54 6.43
CA ALA A 10 -9.11 -11.28 5.80
C ALA A 10 -9.11 -11.11 4.27
N GLU A 11 -10.29 -11.18 3.64
CA GLU A 11 -10.48 -10.96 2.20
C GLU A 11 -10.03 -9.56 1.79
N LYS A 12 -10.50 -8.51 2.48
CA LYS A 12 -10.05 -7.13 2.22
C LYS A 12 -8.54 -6.96 2.34
N ARG A 13 -7.89 -7.64 3.29
CA ARG A 13 -6.43 -7.61 3.45
C ARG A 13 -5.73 -8.27 2.27
N VAL A 14 -6.21 -9.42 1.81
CA VAL A 14 -5.66 -10.13 0.66
C VAL A 14 -5.81 -9.27 -0.60
N ASP A 15 -6.99 -8.68 -0.81
CA ASP A 15 -7.24 -7.79 -1.94
C ASP A 15 -6.30 -6.58 -1.99
N GLN A 16 -6.03 -5.95 -0.84
CA GLN A 16 -5.10 -4.83 -0.78
C GLN A 16 -3.66 -5.25 -1.11
N LYS A 17 -3.23 -6.41 -0.63
CA LYS A 17 -1.92 -6.98 -0.99
C LYS A 17 -1.83 -7.28 -2.48
N ILE A 18 -2.86 -7.89 -3.07
CA ILE A 18 -2.92 -8.16 -4.52
C ILE A 18 -2.85 -6.86 -5.33
N LYS A 19 -3.60 -5.82 -4.92
CA LYS A 19 -3.55 -4.49 -5.56
C LYS A 19 -2.15 -3.88 -5.49
N PHE A 20 -1.48 -4.00 -4.33
CA PHE A 20 -0.10 -3.55 -4.19
C PHE A 20 0.85 -4.31 -5.14
N TYR A 21 0.77 -5.65 -5.19
CA TYR A 21 1.62 -6.44 -6.11
C TYR A 21 1.40 -6.09 -7.58
N ARG A 22 0.16 -5.82 -7.99
CA ARG A 22 -0.14 -5.36 -9.34
C ARG A 22 0.53 -4.01 -9.64
N HIS A 23 0.46 -3.08 -8.68
CA HIS A 23 1.12 -1.77 -8.80
C HIS A 23 2.65 -1.90 -8.85
N LEU A 24 3.23 -2.78 -8.01
CA LEU A 24 4.66 -3.10 -8.02
C LEU A 24 5.09 -3.69 -9.37
N PHE A 25 4.32 -4.63 -9.91
CA PHE A 25 4.61 -5.26 -11.20
C PHE A 25 4.59 -4.23 -12.34
N SER A 26 3.58 -3.37 -12.38
CA SER A 26 3.53 -2.25 -13.33
C SER A 26 4.72 -1.30 -13.17
N TYR A 27 5.09 -0.97 -11.93
CA TYR A 27 6.26 -0.13 -11.66
C TYR A 27 7.55 -0.76 -12.20
N VAL A 28 7.80 -2.04 -11.92
CA VAL A 28 9.00 -2.75 -12.40
C VAL A 28 9.00 -2.84 -13.93
N GLY A 29 7.87 -3.22 -14.54
CA GLY A 29 7.77 -3.34 -16.00
C GLY A 29 8.00 -2.02 -16.72
N VAL A 30 7.38 -0.92 -16.26
CA VAL A 30 7.55 0.41 -16.86
C VAL A 30 8.97 0.92 -16.68
N ASN A 31 9.55 0.80 -15.48
CA ASN A 31 10.94 1.23 -15.23
C ASN A 31 11.95 0.42 -16.04
N PHE A 32 11.72 -0.88 -16.24
CA PHE A 32 12.57 -1.71 -17.07
C PHE A 32 12.55 -1.26 -18.54
N ILE A 33 11.36 -0.99 -19.09
CA ILE A 33 11.22 -0.44 -20.45
C ILE A 33 11.92 0.93 -20.56
N LEU A 34 11.69 1.82 -19.59
CA LEU A 34 12.34 3.13 -19.54
C LEU A 34 13.87 3.02 -19.49
N LEU A 35 14.41 2.08 -18.71
CA LEU A 35 15.83 1.83 -18.60
C LEU A 35 16.42 1.41 -19.96
N ILE A 36 15.74 0.52 -20.69
CA ILE A 36 16.14 0.12 -22.05
C ILE A 36 16.13 1.32 -22.99
N VAL A 37 15.07 2.13 -22.97
CA VAL A 37 14.96 3.34 -23.80
C VAL A 37 16.10 4.32 -23.49
N ASN A 38 16.37 4.57 -22.21
CA ASN A 38 17.45 5.47 -21.80
C ASN A 38 18.82 4.97 -22.25
N TYR A 39 19.07 3.68 -22.12
CA TYR A 39 20.32 3.07 -22.58
C TYR A 39 20.52 3.22 -24.10
N ILE A 40 19.45 3.12 -24.89
CA ILE A 40 19.52 3.24 -26.36
C ILE A 40 19.66 4.71 -26.81
N TYR A 41 18.86 5.61 -26.25
CA TYR A 41 18.70 6.97 -26.79
C TYR A 41 19.53 8.02 -26.05
N THR A 42 19.85 7.82 -24.77
CA THR A 42 20.54 8.84 -23.97
C THR A 42 21.44 8.21 -22.91
N PRO A 43 22.46 7.42 -23.31
CA PRO A 43 23.26 6.60 -22.38
C PRO A 43 24.10 7.40 -21.38
N TYR A 44 24.31 8.71 -21.63
CA TYR A 44 25.08 9.59 -20.75
C TYR A 44 24.21 10.35 -19.74
N GLU A 45 22.88 10.30 -19.87
CA GLU A 45 21.93 11.04 -19.04
C GLU A 45 20.99 10.06 -18.33
N TRP A 46 21.16 9.86 -17.03
CA TRP A 46 20.44 8.84 -16.26
C TRP A 46 19.09 9.34 -15.72
N TRP A 47 18.32 10.08 -16.51
CA TRP A 47 17.04 10.66 -16.08
C TRP A 47 16.03 9.62 -15.58
N VAL A 48 16.13 8.37 -16.05
CA VAL A 48 15.29 7.25 -15.60
C VAL A 48 15.49 6.95 -14.12
N LEU A 49 16.68 7.16 -13.56
CA LEU A 49 16.91 6.99 -12.12
C LEU A 49 16.10 7.99 -11.31
N GLY A 50 15.98 9.23 -11.78
CA GLY A 50 15.14 10.25 -11.15
C GLY A 50 13.66 9.86 -11.18
N VAL A 51 13.15 9.43 -12.35
CA VAL A 51 11.76 8.98 -12.50
C VAL A 51 11.47 7.77 -11.62
N ALA A 52 12.36 6.77 -11.64
CA ALA A 52 12.26 5.59 -10.79
C ALA A 52 12.26 5.97 -9.31
N PHE A 53 13.15 6.86 -8.88
CA PHE A 53 13.25 7.29 -7.48
C PHE A 53 11.97 7.96 -6.99
N PHE A 54 11.44 8.96 -7.71
CA PHE A 54 10.22 9.66 -7.31
C PHE A 54 8.99 8.75 -7.32
N TRP A 55 8.85 7.89 -8.33
CA TRP A 55 7.77 6.90 -8.36
C TRP A 55 7.94 5.83 -7.27
N GLY A 56 9.17 5.45 -6.95
CA GLY A 56 9.53 4.51 -5.90
C GLY A 56 9.12 5.02 -4.52
N ILE A 57 9.19 6.33 -4.26
CA ILE A 57 8.67 6.94 -3.03
C ILE A 57 7.16 6.70 -2.90
N GLY A 58 6.38 6.93 -3.96
CA GLY A 58 4.94 6.66 -3.94
C GLY A 58 4.60 5.19 -3.69
N LEU A 59 5.39 4.29 -4.29
CA LEU A 59 5.30 2.85 -4.06
C LEU A 59 5.62 2.47 -2.60
N LEU A 60 6.65 3.08 -2.01
CA LEU A 60 7.02 2.89 -0.61
C LEU A 60 5.89 3.33 0.34
N PHE A 61 5.26 4.47 0.08
CA PHE A 61 4.10 4.92 0.86
C PHE A 61 2.92 3.95 0.74
N HIS A 62 2.66 3.42 -0.45
CA HIS A 62 1.61 2.41 -0.64
C HIS A 62 1.94 1.12 0.13
N PHE A 63 3.21 0.69 0.11
CA PHE A 63 3.67 -0.45 0.91
C PHE A 63 3.44 -0.22 2.41
N LEU A 64 3.90 0.91 2.95
CA LEU A 64 3.70 1.25 4.36
C LEU A 64 2.22 1.29 4.72
N ARG A 65 1.37 1.82 3.83
CA ARG A 65 -0.08 1.87 4.05
C ARG A 65 -0.67 0.47 4.16
N VAL A 66 -0.36 -0.43 3.21
CA VAL A 66 -0.97 -1.76 3.12
C VAL A 66 -0.44 -2.73 4.18
N PHE A 67 0.86 -2.66 4.49
CA PHE A 67 1.51 -3.65 5.36
C PHE A 67 1.73 -3.18 6.79
N VAL A 68 1.77 -1.87 7.06
CA VAL A 68 2.11 -1.33 8.39
C VAL A 68 0.97 -0.54 9.02
N ILE A 69 0.37 0.37 8.25
CA ILE A 69 -0.60 1.34 8.81
C ILE A 69 -2.00 0.73 8.88
N TYR A 70 -2.40 -0.09 7.90
CA TYR A 70 -3.77 -0.61 7.84
C TYR A 70 -4.16 -1.40 9.09
N ASP A 71 -3.27 -2.25 9.61
CA ASP A 71 -3.56 -3.07 10.80
C ASP A 71 -3.61 -2.23 12.08
N LYS A 72 -2.64 -1.33 12.28
CA LYS A 72 -2.62 -0.47 13.47
C LYS A 72 -3.79 0.52 13.49
N PHE A 73 -4.18 1.06 12.34
CA PHE A 73 -5.24 2.07 12.29
C PHE A 73 -6.63 1.45 12.50
N ASP A 74 -6.91 0.27 11.94
CA ASP A 74 -8.20 -0.42 12.13
C ASP A 74 -8.38 -0.85 13.59
N GLU A 75 -7.30 -1.34 14.23
CA GLU A 75 -7.31 -1.74 15.65
C GLU A 75 -7.49 -0.52 16.56
N LEU A 76 -6.68 0.53 16.38
CA LEU A 76 -6.77 1.75 17.19
C LEU A 76 -8.12 2.46 17.04
N TYR A 77 -8.68 2.50 15.83
CA TYR A 77 -10.01 3.07 15.59
C TYR A 77 -11.10 2.26 16.29
N ARG A 78 -11.00 0.93 16.24
CA ARG A 78 -11.94 0.02 16.90
C ARG A 78 -11.92 0.17 18.41
N ASP A 79 -10.74 0.25 19.02
CA ASP A 79 -10.59 0.44 20.47
C ASP A 79 -11.19 1.78 20.92
N ASN A 80 -10.95 2.86 20.18
CA ASN A 80 -11.55 4.17 20.46
C ASN A 80 -13.08 4.15 20.41
N MET A 81 -13.67 3.37 19.50
CA MET A 81 -15.12 3.20 19.43
C MET A 81 -15.68 2.45 20.64
N ILE A 82 -14.98 1.39 21.09
CA ILE A 82 -15.38 0.64 22.29
C ILE A 82 -15.33 1.55 23.53
N VAL A 83 -14.28 2.35 23.68
CA VAL A 83 -14.17 3.32 24.78
C VAL A 83 -15.33 4.33 24.77
N LYS A 84 -15.67 4.89 23.61
CA LYS A 84 -16.81 5.81 23.49
C LYS A 84 -18.14 5.17 23.89
N GLU A 85 -18.38 3.93 23.50
CA GLU A 85 -19.62 3.22 23.88
C GLU A 85 -19.65 2.87 25.37
N MET A 86 -18.50 2.51 25.98
CA MET A 86 -18.41 2.30 27.43
C MET A 86 -18.70 3.58 28.22
N GLU A 87 -18.23 4.74 27.76
CA GLU A 87 -18.52 6.03 28.39
C GLU A 87 -20.01 6.39 28.31
N LYS A 88 -20.67 6.11 27.17
CA LYS A 88 -22.11 6.32 27.02
C LYS A 88 -22.94 5.43 27.94
N MET A 89 -22.52 4.19 28.19
CA MET A 89 -23.24 3.27 29.09
C MET A 89 -23.01 3.58 30.57
N ARG A 90 -21.98 4.37 30.90
CA ARG A 90 -21.63 4.75 32.28
C ARG A 90 -22.36 6.01 32.77
N ASN A 91 -22.93 6.80 31.85
CA ASN A 91 -23.80 7.95 32.14
C ASN A 91 -25.26 7.57 31.92
#